data_AF-A0A382PGD5-F1
#
_entry.id   AF-A0A382PGD5-F1
#
_cell.length_a   1.000
_cell.length_b   1.000
_cell.length_c   1.000
_cell.angle_alpha   90.00
_cell.angle_beta   90.00
_cell.angle_gamma   90.00
#
_symmetry.space_group_name_H-M   'P 1'
#
loop_
_entity.id
_entity.type
_entity.pdbx_description
1 polymer ?
#
loop_
_entity_poly.entity_id
_entity_poly.type
_entity_poly.pdbx_seq_one_letter_code
_entity_poly.pdbx_strand_id
1 'polypeptide(L)'
;MDWYSIRVISGKEMKIQEELNWEIETQGFQDDIQEIFVPTEKIVEMKDGKKKVKTRVFFPGYVLIKMNLNNTTQYFVENINNVLSFVGPKGKPQAMRPEEITRIIGKVEKSEDQDFFQHPFKVGDAIRVIDGPFMDFSGFI
;
A
#
# COMPACT_ATOMS: atom_id res chain seq x y z
N MET A 1 18.55 -9.82 -8.67
CA MET A 1 17.69 -9.32 -7.58
C MET A 1 16.27 -9.46 -8.05
N ASP A 2 15.48 -10.14 -7.23
CA ASP A 2 14.13 -10.52 -7.58
C ASP A 2 13.17 -9.97 -6.52
N TRP A 3 11.91 -9.87 -6.90
CA TRP A 3 10.87 -9.44 -5.99
C TRP A 3 10.29 -10.64 -5.27
N TYR A 4 10.11 -10.52 -3.97
CA TYR A 4 9.50 -11.51 -3.11
C TYR A 4 8.32 -10.87 -2.38
N SER A 5 7.30 -11.69 -2.11
CA SER A 5 6.17 -11.27 -1.28
C SER A 5 6.28 -11.88 0.11
N ILE A 6 6.09 -11.04 1.12
CA ILE A 6 6.14 -11.39 2.52
C ILE A 6 4.73 -11.23 3.08
N ARG A 7 4.27 -12.24 3.82
CA ARG A 7 3.04 -12.16 4.58
C ARG A 7 3.34 -11.54 5.94
N VAL A 8 2.58 -10.51 6.29
CA VAL A 8 2.71 -9.76 7.53
C VAL A 8 1.36 -9.63 8.25
N ILE A 9 1.39 -9.22 9.51
CA ILE A 9 0.16 -8.90 10.26
C ILE A 9 -0.48 -7.64 9.67
N SER A 10 -1.77 -7.73 9.34
CA SER A 10 -2.51 -6.61 8.78
C SER A 10 -2.68 -5.46 9.78
N GLY A 11 -2.60 -4.22 9.29
CA GLY A 11 -2.67 -2.98 10.08
C GLY A 11 -1.34 -2.49 10.65
N LYS A 12 -0.24 -3.22 10.40
CA LYS A 12 1.12 -2.82 10.80
C LYS A 12 2.09 -2.74 9.61
N GLU A 13 1.59 -2.84 8.38
CA GLU A 13 2.42 -2.94 7.18
C GLU A 13 3.37 -1.74 7.02
N MET A 14 2.88 -0.52 7.24
CA MET A 14 3.73 0.69 7.20
C MET A 14 4.82 0.68 8.28
N LYS A 15 4.47 0.26 9.51
CA LYS A 15 5.44 0.17 10.60
C LYS A 15 6.53 -0.87 10.31
N ILE A 16 6.14 -2.00 9.72
CA ILE A 16 7.07 -3.08 9.35
C ILE A 16 8.01 -2.61 8.24
N GLN A 17 7.52 -1.83 7.28
CA GLN A 17 8.36 -1.22 6.25
C GLN A 17 9.42 -0.28 6.85
N GLU A 18 9.02 0.59 7.79
CA GLU A 18 9.95 1.47 8.50
C GLU A 18 10.98 0.67 9.32
N GLU A 19 10.53 -0.34 10.07
CA GLU A 19 11.39 -1.23 10.87
C GLU A 19 12.38 -1.99 9.98
N LEU A 20 11.94 -2.54 8.86
CA LEU A 20 12.81 -3.19 7.87
C LEU A 20 13.86 -2.22 7.32
N ASN A 21 13.46 -1.01 6.89
CA ASN A 21 14.41 -0.03 6.36
C ASN A 21 15.47 0.33 7.41
N TRP A 22 15.03 0.58 8.64
CA TRP A 22 15.95 0.88 9.75
C TRP A 22 16.93 -0.25 10.02
N GLU A 23 16.45 -1.50 10.03
CA GLU A 23 17.27 -2.67 10.30
C GLU A 23 18.24 -2.95 9.15
N ILE A 24 17.83 -2.71 7.91
CA ILE A 24 18.69 -2.82 6.71
C ILE A 24 19.84 -1.80 6.77
N GLU A 25 19.54 -0.56 7.14
CA GLU A 25 20.55 0.49 7.32
C GLU A 25 21.49 0.16 8.47
N THR A 26 20.96 -0.36 9.58
CA THR A 26 21.74 -0.68 10.79
C THR A 26 22.66 -1.89 10.61
N GLN A 27 22.16 -2.95 9.97
CA GLN A 27 22.91 -4.19 9.77
C GLN A 27 23.72 -4.22 8.47
N GLY A 28 23.58 -3.21 7.61
CA GLY A 28 24.34 -3.09 6.37
C GLY A 28 23.86 -4.01 5.24
N PHE A 29 22.58 -4.38 5.22
CA PHE A 29 22.00 -5.23 4.17
C PHE A 29 21.57 -4.45 2.92
N GLN A 30 22.00 -3.19 2.76
CA GLN A 30 21.63 -2.33 1.62
C GLN A 30 22.07 -2.92 0.26
N ASP A 31 23.15 -3.70 0.25
CA ASP A 31 23.63 -4.38 -0.97
C ASP A 31 22.77 -5.59 -1.35
N ASP A 32 22.10 -6.21 -0.38
CA ASP A 32 21.26 -7.40 -0.58
C ASP A 32 19.78 -7.05 -0.75
N ILE A 33 19.28 -6.05 -0.02
CA ILE A 33 17.89 -5.59 -0.05
C ILE A 33 17.86 -4.15 -0.59
N GLN A 34 17.31 -4.00 -1.79
CA GLN A 34 17.27 -2.70 -2.47
C GLN A 34 16.03 -1.88 -2.16
N GLU A 35 14.87 -2.53 -2.11
CA GLU A 35 13.60 -1.79 -2.14
C GLU A 35 12.51 -2.56 -1.41
N ILE A 36 11.69 -1.82 -0.64
CA ILE A 36 10.53 -2.36 0.06
C ILE A 36 9.32 -1.55 -0.36
N PHE A 37 8.31 -2.23 -0.87
CA PHE A 37 7.09 -1.64 -1.37
C PHE A 37 5.88 -2.20 -0.63
N VAL A 38 5.07 -1.29 -0.08
CA VAL A 38 3.77 -1.63 0.52
C VAL A 38 2.67 -1.09 -0.40
N PRO A 39 1.80 -1.95 -0.96
CA PRO A 39 0.74 -1.52 -1.86
C PRO A 39 -0.35 -0.79 -1.07
N THR A 40 -0.20 0.53 -0.91
CA THR A 40 -1.16 1.41 -0.25
C THR A 40 -1.72 2.45 -1.22
N GLU A 41 -2.98 2.82 -1.02
CA GLU A 41 -3.73 3.79 -1.81
C GLU A 41 -4.22 4.90 -0.88
N LYS A 42 -4.07 6.16 -1.30
CA LYS A 42 -4.54 7.32 -0.52
C LYS A 42 -5.96 7.66 -0.94
N ILE A 43 -6.93 7.25 -0.14
CA ILE A 43 -8.34 7.62 -0.34
C ILE A 43 -8.65 8.96 0.33
N VAL A 44 -9.41 9.82 -0.33
CA VAL A 44 -9.91 11.07 0.28
C VAL A 44 -11.32 10.82 0.82
N GLU A 45 -11.44 10.73 2.15
CA GLU A 45 -12.73 10.57 2.81
C GLU A 45 -13.23 11.95 3.28
N MET A 46 -14.45 12.34 2.88
CA MET A 46 -15.12 13.50 3.46
C MET A 46 -15.77 13.08 4.78
N LYS A 47 -15.22 13.54 5.90
CA LYS A 47 -15.80 13.34 7.23
C LYS A 47 -16.03 14.69 7.87
N ASP A 48 -17.27 14.96 8.28
CA ASP A 48 -17.71 16.24 8.88
C ASP A 48 -17.39 17.47 7.99
N GLY A 49 -17.56 17.35 6.67
CA GLY A 49 -17.30 18.43 5.71
C GLY A 49 -15.81 18.76 5.48
N LYS A 50 -14.88 18.09 6.17
CA LYS A 50 -13.43 18.24 5.95
C LYS A 50 -12.89 17.06 5.16
N LYS A 51 -12.09 17.37 4.13
CA LYS A 51 -11.33 16.36 3.37
C LYS A 51 -10.25 15.78 4.29
N LYS A 52 -10.34 14.49 4.64
CA LYS A 52 -9.26 13.74 5.30
C LYS A 52 -8.68 12.74 4.32
N VAL A 53 -7.37 12.83 4.10
CA VAL A 53 -6.63 11.82 3.34
C VAL A 53 -6.38 10.65 4.29
N LYS A 54 -6.86 9.46 3.89
CA LYS A 54 -6.68 8.22 4.64
C LYS A 54 -5.97 7.23 3.74
N THR A 55 -4.97 6.56 4.27
CA THR A 55 -4.25 5.51 3.54
C THR A 55 -4.98 4.18 3.74
N ARG A 56 -5.35 3.51 2.66
CA ARG A 56 -5.95 2.17 2.64
C ARG A 56 -4.98 1.20 1.96
N VAL A 57 -4.72 0.06 2.57
CA VAL A 57 -3.84 -0.96 1.97
C VAL A 57 -4.64 -1.76 0.93
N PHE A 58 -4.12 -1.86 -0.30
CA PHE A 58 -4.76 -2.59 -1.41
C PHE A 58 -4.68 -4.11 -1.19
N PHE A 59 -3.54 -4.58 -0.68
CA PHE A 59 -3.32 -5.96 -0.24
C PHE A 59 -2.97 -6.01 1.25
N PRO A 60 -3.97 -6.04 2.15
CA PRO A 60 -3.71 -6.10 3.58
C PRO A 60 -2.92 -7.36 3.94
N GLY A 61 -1.90 -7.21 4.77
CA GLY A 61 -1.03 -8.31 5.20
C GLY A 61 0.01 -8.76 4.18
N TYR A 62 0.31 -7.96 3.16
CA TYR A 62 1.39 -8.25 2.19
C TYR A 62 2.37 -7.08 2.05
N VAL A 63 3.65 -7.42 2.03
CA VAL A 63 4.75 -6.50 1.74
C VAL A 63 5.58 -7.08 0.60
N LEU A 64 5.96 -6.25 -0.36
CA LEU A 64 6.83 -6.63 -1.47
C LEU A 64 8.25 -6.16 -1.15
N ILE A 65 9.22 -7.05 -1.35
CA ILE A 65 10.64 -6.74 -1.13
C ILE A 65 11.45 -7.13 -2.36
N LYS A 66 12.34 -6.25 -2.77
CA LYS A 66 13.33 -6.51 -3.82
C LYS A 66 14.65 -6.82 -3.17
N MET A 67 15.05 -8.08 -3.25
CA MET A 67 16.28 -8.53 -2.60
C MET A 67 16.99 -9.63 -3.39
N ASN A 68 18.24 -9.89 -3.01
CA ASN A 68 18.95 -11.10 -3.37
C ASN A 68 18.60 -12.21 -2.37
N LEU A 69 18.13 -13.35 -2.86
CA LEU A 69 17.71 -14.44 -2.00
C LEU A 69 18.91 -15.27 -1.57
N ASN A 70 19.28 -15.11 -0.30
CA ASN A 70 20.30 -15.88 0.40
C ASN A 70 19.70 -16.41 1.71
N ASN A 71 20.31 -17.43 2.32
CA ASN A 71 19.85 -17.92 3.62
C ASN A 71 19.84 -16.79 4.67
N THR A 72 20.88 -15.96 4.70
CA THR A 72 20.99 -14.83 5.63
C THR A 72 19.87 -13.81 5.45
N THR A 73 19.57 -13.39 4.21
CA THR A 73 18.54 -12.40 3.92
C THR A 73 17.14 -12.95 4.19
N GLN A 74 16.92 -14.24 3.91
CA GLN A 74 15.68 -14.91 4.26
C GLN A 74 15.47 -14.92 5.79
N TYR A 75 16.46 -15.37 6.57
CA TYR A 75 16.38 -15.39 8.03
C TYR A 75 16.22 -13.99 8.62
N PHE A 76 16.90 -13.00 8.05
CA PHE A 76 16.79 -11.60 8.45
C PHE A 76 15.33 -11.11 8.37
N VAL A 77 14.68 -11.30 7.22
CA VAL A 77 13.30 -10.89 7.01
C VAL A 77 12.32 -11.65 7.91
N GLU A 78 12.53 -12.97 8.08
CA GLU A 78 11.70 -13.79 8.97
C GLU A 78 11.84 -13.41 10.45
N ASN A 79 12.98 -12.83 10.86
CA ASN A 79 13.24 -12.41 12.23
C ASN A 79 12.60 -11.05 12.59
N ILE A 80 12.11 -10.30 11.60
CA ILE A 80 11.45 -9.01 11.85
C ILE A 80 10.10 -9.23 12.54
N ASN A 81 9.80 -8.36 13.51
CA ASN A 81 8.55 -8.44 14.25
C ASN A 81 7.33 -8.30 13.32
N ASN A 82 6.30 -9.11 13.57
CA ASN A 82 5.05 -9.11 12.82
C ASN A 82 5.17 -9.62 11.36
N VAL A 83 6.34 -10.11 10.94
CA VAL A 83 6.48 -10.95 9.74
C VAL A 83 6.03 -12.36 10.06
N LEU A 84 5.22 -12.96 9.19
CA LEU A 84 4.70 -14.32 9.38
C LEU A 84 5.50 -15.35 8.58
N SER A 85 5.64 -15.13 7.28
CA SER A 85 6.37 -16.04 6.37
C SER A 85 6.46 -15.44 4.98
N PHE A 86 7.39 -15.95 4.19
CA PHE A 86 7.40 -15.71 2.76
C PHE A 86 6.24 -16.40 2.05
N VAL A 87 5.78 -15.77 0.97
CA VAL A 87 4.75 -16.34 0.10
C VAL A 87 5.41 -17.27 -0.89
N GLY A 88 5.04 -18.54 -0.83
CA GLY A 88 5.47 -19.56 -1.78
C GLY A 88 5.16 -20.97 -1.27
N PRO A 89 5.48 -22.01 -2.07
CA PRO A 89 5.21 -23.39 -1.72
C PRO A 89 5.96 -23.77 -0.44
N LYS A 90 5.22 -24.27 0.56
CA LYS A 90 5.74 -24.63 1.89
C LYS A 90 6.38 -23.46 2.67
N GLY A 91 5.97 -22.21 2.39
CA GLY A 91 6.47 -21.02 3.09
C GLY A 91 7.88 -20.60 2.67
N LYS A 92 8.39 -21.15 1.55
CA LYS A 92 9.67 -20.70 0.98
C LYS A 92 9.48 -19.45 0.13
N PRO A 93 10.46 -18.53 0.11
CA PRO A 93 10.45 -17.39 -0.78
C PRO A 93 10.36 -17.82 -2.23
N GLN A 94 9.29 -17.38 -2.89
CA GLN A 94 9.12 -17.53 -4.33
C GLN A 94 9.28 -16.17 -5.00
N ALA A 95 10.18 -16.11 -5.98
CA ALA A 95 10.36 -14.92 -6.80
C ALA A 95 9.08 -14.66 -7.60
N MET A 96 8.59 -13.43 -7.53
CA MET A 96 7.48 -12.95 -8.35
C MET A 96 7.97 -12.66 -9.77
N ARG A 97 7.11 -12.88 -10.76
CA ARG A 97 7.46 -12.56 -12.13
C ARG A 97 7.52 -11.03 -12.29
N PRO A 98 8.49 -10.49 -13.06
CA PRO A 98 8.59 -9.05 -13.29
C PRO A 98 7.27 -8.43 -13.77
N GLU A 99 6.57 -9.13 -14.66
CA GLU A 99 5.25 -8.72 -15.18
C GLU A 99 4.19 -8.53 -14.08
N GLU A 100 4.20 -9.38 -13.05
CA GLU A 100 3.25 -9.30 -11.94
C GLU A 100 3.54 -8.07 -11.07
N ILE A 101 4.81 -7.80 -10.82
CA ILE A 101 5.25 -6.63 -10.03
C ILE A 101 4.95 -5.34 -10.78
N THR A 102 5.31 -5.24 -12.05
CA THR A 102 4.99 -4.06 -12.87
C THR A 102 3.49 -3.82 -12.91
N ARG A 103 2.68 -4.88 -12.94
CA ARG A 103 1.22 -4.75 -12.88
C ARG A 103 0.72 -4.28 -11.51
N ILE A 104 1.33 -4.70 -10.41
CA ILE A 104 0.95 -4.27 -9.06
C ILE A 104 1.37 -2.81 -8.84
N ILE A 105 2.63 -2.47 -9.11
CA ILE A 105 3.16 -1.10 -8.99
C ILE A 105 2.37 -0.16 -9.89
N GLY A 106 2.21 -0.51 -11.18
CA GLY A 106 1.47 0.32 -12.13
C GLY A 106 -0.03 0.41 -11.85
N LYS A 107 -0.62 -0.50 -11.06
CA LYS A 107 -1.99 -0.34 -10.56
C LYS A 107 -2.05 0.65 -9.40
N VAL A 108 -1.08 0.61 -8.48
CA VAL A 108 -1.00 1.57 -7.37
C VAL A 108 -0.75 3.00 -7.90
N GLU A 109 0.15 3.16 -8.87
CA GLU A 109 0.39 4.47 -9.51
C GLU A 109 -0.84 4.97 -10.28
N LYS A 110 -1.50 4.10 -11.06
CA LYS A 110 -2.75 4.47 -11.77
C LYS A 110 -3.90 4.78 -10.81
N SER A 111 -3.95 4.12 -9.66
CA SER A 111 -4.87 4.45 -8.57
C SER A 111 -4.56 5.86 -8.03
N GLU A 112 -3.30 6.22 -7.79
CA GLU A 112 -2.92 7.59 -7.38
C GLU A 112 -3.35 8.65 -8.42
N ASP A 113 -3.25 8.35 -9.72
CA ASP A 113 -3.69 9.27 -10.79
C ASP A 113 -5.21 9.29 -11.01
N GLN A 114 -5.93 8.19 -10.76
CA GLN A 114 -7.39 8.10 -10.93
C GLN A 114 -8.18 8.55 -9.70
N ASP A 115 -7.64 8.45 -8.49
CA ASP A 115 -8.39 8.75 -7.25
C ASP A 115 -8.48 10.23 -6.88
N PHE A 116 -7.81 11.12 -7.64
CA PHE A 116 -8.19 12.55 -7.62
C PHE A 116 -9.56 12.81 -8.28
N PHE A 117 -10.13 11.81 -8.96
CA PHE A 117 -11.40 11.91 -9.68
C PHE A 117 -12.37 10.76 -9.39
N GLN A 118 -12.43 10.24 -8.16
CA GLN A 118 -13.71 9.65 -7.73
C GLN A 118 -14.72 10.78 -7.53
N HIS A 119 -15.38 11.11 -8.65
CA HIS A 119 -16.50 12.04 -8.73
C HIS A 119 -17.54 11.63 -7.68
N PRO A 120 -17.83 12.45 -6.65
CA PRO A 120 -18.87 12.12 -5.69
C PRO A 120 -20.28 12.29 -6.26
N PHE A 121 -20.43 12.74 -7.51
CA PHE A 121 -21.71 13.15 -8.06
C PHE A 121 -21.90 12.65 -9.50
N LYS A 122 -23.01 11.95 -9.74
CA LYS A 122 -23.54 11.68 -11.08
C LYS A 122 -24.59 12.74 -11.44
N VAL A 123 -24.70 13.06 -12.72
CA VAL A 123 -25.81 13.88 -13.27
C VAL A 123 -27.14 13.23 -12.85
N GLY A 124 -27.97 13.97 -12.11
CA GLY A 124 -29.19 13.45 -11.47
C GLY A 124 -29.16 13.22 -9.94
N ASP A 125 -28.04 13.40 -9.25
CA ASP A 125 -28.00 13.33 -7.78
C ASP A 125 -28.59 14.60 -7.13
N ALA A 126 -29.40 14.44 -6.08
CA ALA A 126 -30.00 15.53 -5.34
C ALA A 126 -28.98 16.15 -4.37
N ILE A 127 -28.53 17.37 -4.66
CA ILE A 127 -27.61 18.11 -3.79
C ILE A 127 -28.38 19.11 -2.93
N ARG A 128 -27.95 19.24 -1.67
CA ARG A 128 -28.44 20.26 -0.73
C ARG A 128 -27.30 21.23 -0.44
N VAL A 129 -27.54 22.51 -0.67
CA VAL A 129 -26.57 23.58 -0.40
C VAL A 129 -26.47 23.79 1.10
N ILE A 130 -25.26 23.58 1.65
CA ILE A 130 -24.98 23.67 3.10
C ILE A 130 -24.32 24.98 3.52
N ASP A 131 -24.01 25.90 2.59
CA ASP A 131 -23.45 27.21 2.94
C ASP A 131 -23.68 28.30 1.86
N GLY A 132 -23.80 29.56 2.30
CA GLY A 132 -24.06 30.74 1.45
C GLY A 132 -25.53 31.22 1.43
N PRO A 133 -25.86 32.28 0.66
CA PRO A 133 -27.18 32.93 0.62
C PRO A 133 -28.32 32.07 0.04
N PHE A 134 -28.03 30.81 -0.30
CA PHE A 134 -28.97 29.82 -0.84
C PHE A 134 -29.03 28.53 0.01
N MET A 135 -28.72 28.64 1.31
CA MET A 135 -29.01 27.58 2.28
C MET A 135 -30.46 27.10 2.12
N ASP A 136 -30.65 25.78 2.06
CA ASP A 136 -31.93 25.05 1.84
C ASP A 136 -32.45 24.90 0.40
N PHE A 137 -31.68 25.29 -0.62
CA PHE A 137 -32.06 24.95 -2.01
C PHE A 137 -31.71 23.50 -2.34
N SER A 138 -32.68 22.76 -2.91
CA SER A 138 -32.52 21.38 -3.39
C SER A 138 -32.55 21.39 -4.92
N GLY A 139 -31.52 20.83 -5.57
CA GLY A 139 -31.41 20.80 -7.02
C GLY A 139 -30.85 19.48 -7.54
N PHE A 140 -31.05 19.23 -8.83
CA PHE A 140 -30.43 18.12 -9.56
C PHE A 140 -29.28 18.68 -10.42
N ILE A 141 -28.18 17.94 -10.53
CA ILE A 141 -27.06 18.23 -11.45
C ILE A 141 -27.47 17.90 -12.88
#